data_AF-A0A8C5UTV3-F1
#
_entry.id   AF-A0A8C5UTV3-F1
#
_cell.length_a   1.000
_cell.length_b   1.000
_cell.length_c   1.000
_cell.angle_alpha   90.00
_cell.angle_beta   90.00
_cell.angle_gamma   90.00
#
_symmetry.space_group_name_H-M   'P 1'
#
loop_
_entity.id
_entity.type
_entity.pdbx_description
1 polymer ?
#
loop_
_entity_poly.entity_id
_entity_poly.type
_entity_poly.pdbx_seq_one_letter_code
_entity_poly.pdbx_strand_id
1 'polypeptide(L)'
;MATAAGGAAYFQRGSLFWFTVITLSFGYYTWVVFWPQSIPYQSLGPLGPFTQYLVDHHHTLLRNGYWLAWLIHVGESLYAMVLCKSKGITDGRARLLWFLQTFLFGIASLSILIAYRSKRRKQTR
;
A
#
# COMPACT_ATOMS: atom_id res chain seq x y z
N MET A 1 -0.89 -36.51 2.99
CA MET A 1 -0.67 -35.18 3.61
C MET A 1 -1.15 -34.11 2.63
N ALA A 2 -2.36 -33.59 2.83
CA ALA A 2 -2.95 -32.52 2.01
C ALA A 2 -2.95 -31.24 2.85
N THR A 3 -1.90 -30.44 2.72
CA THR A 3 -1.75 -29.20 3.50
C THR A 3 -1.43 -28.03 2.57
N ALA A 4 -2.26 -26.98 2.68
CA ALA A 4 -1.98 -25.59 2.29
C ALA A 4 -2.34 -25.08 0.87
N ALA A 5 -3.06 -25.80 0.01
CA ALA A 5 -3.42 -25.27 -1.33
C ALA A 5 -4.64 -24.31 -1.36
N GLY A 6 -5.48 -24.27 -0.30
CA GLY A 6 -6.78 -23.57 -0.34
C GLY A 6 -6.72 -22.04 -0.20
N GLY A 7 -5.80 -21.50 0.60
CA GLY A 7 -5.72 -20.05 0.86
C GLY A 7 -5.03 -19.26 -0.26
N ALA A 8 -4.09 -19.88 -0.98
CA ALA A 8 -3.36 -19.26 -2.08
C ALA A 8 -4.24 -19.06 -3.35
N ALA A 9 -5.39 -19.73 -3.45
CA ALA A 9 -6.28 -19.61 -4.59
C ALA A 9 -6.99 -18.24 -4.69
N TYR A 10 -7.05 -17.50 -3.59
CA TYR A 10 -7.81 -16.24 -3.48
C TYR A 10 -6.95 -14.98 -3.30
N PHE A 11 -5.63 -15.13 -3.18
CA PHE A 11 -4.71 -14.01 -3.04
C PHE A 11 -3.86 -13.84 -4.30
N GLN A 12 -3.75 -12.61 -4.78
CA GLN A 12 -2.89 -12.26 -5.90
C GLN A 12 -1.94 -11.16 -5.46
N ARG A 13 -0.64 -11.45 -5.59
CA ARG A 13 0.41 -10.48 -5.28
C ARG A 13 0.37 -9.32 -6.27
N GLY A 14 0.57 -8.11 -5.77
CA GLY A 14 0.71 -6.93 -6.60
C GLY A 14 2.02 -6.83 -7.38
N SER A 15 2.07 -5.86 -8.28
CA SER A 15 3.24 -5.60 -9.13
C SER A 15 4.46 -5.24 -8.27
N LEU A 16 5.56 -5.96 -8.45
CA LEU A 16 6.83 -5.69 -7.77
C LEU A 16 7.34 -4.28 -8.04
N PHE A 17 7.15 -3.79 -9.26
CA PHE A 17 7.54 -2.43 -9.63
C PHE A 17 6.84 -1.40 -8.74
N TRP A 18 5.50 -1.50 -8.61
CA TRP A 18 4.73 -0.59 -7.78
C TRP A 18 5.05 -0.73 -6.29
N PHE A 19 5.34 -1.95 -5.83
CA PHE A 19 5.75 -2.17 -4.44
C PHE A 19 7.07 -1.48 -4.13
N THR A 20 8.04 -1.58 -5.03
CA THR A 20 9.33 -0.89 -4.88
C THR A 20 9.14 0.62 -4.89
N VAL A 21 8.40 1.17 -5.86
CA VAL A 21 8.14 2.61 -5.97
C VAL A 21 7.47 3.14 -4.70
N ILE A 22 6.42 2.47 -4.20
CA ILE A 22 5.72 2.89 -2.98
C ILE A 22 6.64 2.80 -1.77
N THR A 23 7.36 1.68 -1.61
CA THR A 23 8.27 1.48 -0.46
C THR A 23 9.34 2.57 -0.41
N LEU A 24 9.99 2.86 -1.53
CA LEU A 24 11.02 3.90 -1.60
C LEU A 24 10.43 5.28 -1.35
N SER A 25 9.25 5.58 -1.91
CA SER A 25 8.60 6.88 -1.76
C SER A 25 8.13 7.14 -0.32
N PHE A 26 7.45 6.15 0.29
CA PHE A 26 6.98 6.25 1.68
C PHE A 26 8.14 6.21 2.68
N GLY A 27 9.19 5.43 2.39
CA GLY A 27 10.43 5.40 3.16
C GLY A 27 11.13 6.75 3.14
N TYR A 28 11.31 7.34 1.95
CA TYR A 28 11.86 8.69 1.81
C TYR A 28 10.99 9.72 2.53
N TYR A 29 9.66 9.68 2.38
CA TYR A 29 8.78 10.61 3.08
C TYR A 29 8.87 10.49 4.60
N THR A 30 8.93 9.27 5.13
CA THR A 30 9.18 9.00 6.56
C THR A 30 10.51 9.63 6.99
N TRP A 31 11.56 9.47 6.19
CA TRP A 31 12.87 10.02 6.47
C TRP A 31 12.83 11.56 6.52
N VAL A 32 12.14 12.20 5.58
CA VAL A 32 11.93 13.65 5.51
C VAL A 32 11.20 14.17 6.74
N VAL A 33 10.14 13.48 7.17
CA VAL A 33 9.29 13.94 8.27
C VAL A 33 9.99 13.80 9.62
N PHE A 34 10.66 12.66 9.87
CA PHE A 34 11.19 12.34 11.20
C PHE A 34 12.69 12.61 11.36
N TRP A 35 13.47 12.57 10.28
CA TRP A 35 14.92 12.80 10.34
C TRP A 35 15.44 13.73 9.23
N PRO A 36 14.82 14.92 9.05
CA PRO A 36 15.16 15.84 7.97
C PRO A 36 16.64 16.28 8.01
N GLN A 37 17.25 16.33 9.18
CA GLN A 37 18.64 16.77 9.36
C GLN A 37 19.68 15.79 8.80
N SER A 38 19.30 14.52 8.60
CA SER A 38 20.20 13.50 8.02
C SER A 38 20.05 13.34 6.51
N ILE A 39 19.15 14.10 5.88
CA ILE A 39 18.95 13.99 4.44
C ILE A 39 20.09 14.69 3.72
N PRO A 40 20.77 14.01 2.77
CA PRO A 40 21.85 14.60 2.00
C PRO A 40 21.28 15.47 0.87
N TYR A 41 20.66 16.61 1.20
CA TYR A 41 19.95 17.47 0.23
C TYR A 41 20.82 17.82 -0.99
N GLN A 42 22.11 18.08 -0.79
CA GLN A 42 23.04 18.43 -1.87
C GLN A 42 23.25 17.29 -2.89
N SER A 43 23.08 16.03 -2.48
CA SER A 43 23.26 14.86 -3.33
C SER A 43 21.99 14.44 -4.07
N LEU A 44 20.83 15.04 -3.76
CA LEU A 44 19.53 14.69 -4.34
C LEU A 44 19.21 15.45 -5.63
N GLY A 45 20.15 16.26 -6.13
CA GLY A 45 19.93 17.10 -7.31
C GLY A 45 18.75 18.06 -7.08
N PRO A 46 17.84 18.27 -8.06
CA PRO A 46 16.72 19.20 -7.93
C PRO A 46 15.75 18.89 -6.77
N LEU A 47 15.64 17.61 -6.38
CA LEU A 47 14.78 17.20 -5.26
C LEU A 47 15.30 17.71 -3.91
N GLY A 48 16.60 17.95 -3.79
CA GLY A 48 17.24 18.40 -2.55
C GLY A 48 16.71 19.77 -2.10
N PRO A 49 16.95 20.85 -2.87
CA PRO A 49 16.46 22.18 -2.54
C PRO A 49 14.94 22.24 -2.38
N PHE A 50 14.18 21.49 -3.18
CA PHE A 50 12.73 21.41 -3.05
C PHE A 50 12.29 20.78 -1.72
N THR A 51 12.87 19.63 -1.36
CA THR A 51 12.56 18.96 -0.10
C THR A 51 12.98 19.83 1.08
N GLN A 52 14.16 20.45 1.01
CA GLN A 52 14.65 21.35 2.04
C GLN A 52 13.71 22.54 2.24
N TYR A 53 13.24 23.16 1.15
CA TYR A 53 12.25 24.25 1.23
C TYR A 53 10.97 23.82 1.95
N LEU A 54 10.43 22.63 1.63
CA LEU A 54 9.25 22.08 2.29
C LEU A 54 9.48 21.79 3.76
N VAL A 55 10.66 21.28 4.12
CA VAL A 55 11.05 21.04 5.51
C VAL A 55 11.14 22.36 6.27
N ASP A 56 11.82 23.36 5.71
CA ASP A 56 12.08 24.63 6.40
C ASP A 56 10.83 25.50 6.55
N HIS A 57 9.91 25.48 5.57
CA HIS A 57 8.76 26.38 5.54
C HIS A 57 7.41 25.69 5.81
N HIS A 58 7.32 24.37 5.58
CA HIS A 58 6.06 23.63 5.56
C HIS A 58 6.13 22.30 6.32
N HIS A 59 7.00 22.17 7.33
CA HIS A 59 7.16 20.92 8.10
C HIS A 59 5.85 20.39 8.69
N THR A 60 5.02 21.29 9.23
CA THR A 60 3.69 20.93 9.76
C THR A 60 2.80 20.30 8.69
N LEU A 61 2.85 20.82 7.46
CA LEU A 61 2.10 20.27 6.34
C LEU A 61 2.63 18.89 5.95
N LEU A 62 3.96 18.70 5.92
CA LEU A 62 4.58 17.38 5.67
C LEU A 62 4.15 16.36 6.74
N ARG A 63 4.17 16.75 8.03
CA ARG A 63 3.74 15.85 9.10
C ARG A 63 2.26 15.51 9.03
N ASN A 64 1.40 16.50 8.75
CA ASN A 64 -0.03 16.27 8.62
C ASN A 64 -0.34 15.41 7.38
N GLY A 65 0.32 15.67 6.26
CA GLY A 65 0.22 14.89 5.04
C GLY A 65 0.68 13.44 5.24
N TYR A 66 1.72 13.22 6.04
CA TYR A 66 2.21 11.89 6.39
C TYR A 66 1.16 11.07 7.15
N TRP A 67 0.57 11.67 8.19
CA TRP A 67 -0.51 11.00 8.94
C TRP A 67 -1.76 10.81 8.10
N LEU A 68 -2.10 11.78 7.25
CA LEU A 68 -3.21 11.63 6.30
C LEU A 68 -2.98 10.46 5.34
N ALA A 69 -1.76 10.28 4.83
CA ALA A 69 -1.43 9.16 3.96
C ALA A 69 -1.60 7.81 4.69
N TRP A 70 -1.17 7.71 5.95
CA TRP A 70 -1.45 6.54 6.79
C TRP A 70 -2.95 6.30 6.99
N LEU A 71 -3.73 7.36 7.25
CA LEU A 71 -5.19 7.24 7.39
C LEU A 71 -5.85 6.73 6.10
N ILE A 72 -5.39 7.19 4.92
CA ILE A 72 -5.86 6.71 3.62
C ILE A 72 -5.53 5.22 3.46
N HIS A 73 -4.29 4.80 3.73
CA HIS A 73 -3.88 3.40 3.66
C HIS A 73 -4.69 2.50 4.61
N VAL A 74 -4.98 2.98 5.83
CA VAL A 74 -5.90 2.30 6.76
C VAL A 74 -7.29 2.18 6.14
N GLY A 75 -7.86 3.28 5.63
CA GLY A 75 -9.17 3.27 4.98
C GLY A 75 -9.26 2.28 3.81
N GLU A 76 -8.25 2.27 2.94
CA GLU A 76 -8.14 1.36 1.80
C GLU A 76 -8.04 -0.10 2.25
N SER A 77 -7.24 -0.38 3.29
CA SER A 77 -7.09 -1.73 3.83
C SER A 77 -8.38 -2.27 4.46
N LEU A 78 -9.14 -1.42 5.17
CA LEU A 78 -10.47 -1.75 5.68
C LEU A 78 -11.46 -2.00 4.53
N TYR A 79 -11.45 -1.14 3.52
CA TYR A 79 -12.28 -1.33 2.33
C TYR A 79 -11.95 -2.63 1.59
N ALA A 80 -10.67 -3.00 1.47
CA ALA A 80 -10.26 -4.28 0.89
C ALA A 80 -10.85 -5.48 1.66
N MET A 81 -10.96 -5.42 2.99
CA MET A 81 -11.61 -6.50 3.76
C MET A 81 -13.10 -6.64 3.47
N VAL A 82 -13.80 -5.52 3.27
CA VAL A 82 -15.21 -5.49 2.88
C VAL A 82 -15.38 -6.02 1.46
N LEU A 83 -14.51 -5.59 0.54
CA LEU A 83 -14.51 -6.02 -0.86
C LEU A 83 -14.20 -7.53 -1.02
N CYS A 84 -13.31 -8.08 -0.20
CA CYS A 84 -13.08 -9.52 -0.14
C CYS A 84 -14.37 -10.27 0.26
N LYS A 85 -15.11 -9.76 1.26
CA LYS A 85 -16.37 -10.36 1.70
C LYS A 85 -17.43 -10.32 0.59
N SER A 86 -17.57 -9.20 -0.10
CA SER A 86 -18.53 -9.07 -1.22
C SER A 86 -18.17 -9.94 -2.42
N LYS A 87 -16.89 -10.21 -2.66
CA LYS A 87 -16.40 -11.13 -3.71
C LYS A 87 -16.43 -12.61 -3.31
N GLY A 88 -16.95 -12.94 -2.12
CA GLY A 88 -17.08 -14.31 -1.63
C GLY A 88 -15.76 -14.95 -1.21
N ILE A 89 -14.72 -14.14 -0.94
CA ILE A 89 -13.47 -14.62 -0.36
C ILE A 89 -13.72 -14.82 1.14
N THR A 90 -14.04 -16.05 1.52
CA THR A 90 -14.35 -16.42 2.92
C THR A 90 -13.11 -16.87 3.70
N ASP A 91 -12.00 -17.17 3.00
CA ASP A 91 -10.74 -17.58 3.64
C ASP A 91 -10.13 -16.43 4.45
N GLY A 92 -9.97 -16.64 5.75
CA GLY A 92 -9.46 -15.62 6.67
C GLY A 92 -8.01 -15.21 6.38
N ARG A 93 -7.17 -16.15 5.91
CA ARG A 93 -5.76 -15.88 5.59
C ARG A 93 -5.65 -15.01 4.34
N ALA A 94 -6.39 -15.31 3.29
CA ALA A 94 -6.42 -14.51 2.07
C ALA A 94 -6.90 -13.07 2.35
N ARG A 95 -7.92 -12.91 3.20
CA ARG A 95 -8.40 -11.58 3.64
C ARG A 95 -7.33 -10.79 4.40
N LEU A 96 -6.61 -11.45 5.31
CA LEU A 96 -5.51 -10.82 6.03
C LEU A 96 -4.37 -10.42 5.08
N LEU A 97 -4.02 -11.27 4.10
CA LEU A 97 -3.02 -10.94 3.09
C LEU A 97 -3.44 -9.75 2.22
N TRP A 98 -4.72 -9.68 1.80
CA TRP A 98 -5.26 -8.52 1.07
C TRP A 98 -5.28 -7.25 1.91
N PHE A 99 -5.59 -7.36 3.21
CA PHE A 99 -5.51 -6.25 4.15
C PHE A 99 -4.07 -5.75 4.27
N LEU A 100 -3.11 -6.63 4.58
CA LEU A 100 -1.71 -6.27 4.76
C LEU A 100 -1.10 -5.69 3.48
N GLN A 101 -1.38 -6.30 2.32
CA GLN A 101 -0.90 -5.78 1.04
C GLN A 101 -1.49 -4.40 0.73
N THR A 102 -2.77 -4.17 1.02
CA THR A 102 -3.41 -2.86 0.78
C THR A 102 -3.00 -1.83 1.82
N PHE A 103 -2.74 -2.22 3.06
CA PHE A 103 -2.21 -1.33 4.08
C PHE A 103 -0.81 -0.82 3.72
N LEU A 104 0.04 -1.67 3.17
CA LEU A 104 1.41 -1.28 2.80
C LEU A 104 1.48 -0.58 1.43
N PHE A 105 0.70 -1.03 0.45
CA PHE A 105 0.83 -0.62 -0.95
C PHE A 105 -0.40 0.14 -1.49
N GLY A 106 -1.39 0.42 -0.65
CA GLY A 106 -2.55 1.24 -0.96
C GLY A 106 -3.32 0.84 -2.22
N ILE A 107 -3.68 1.85 -3.01
CA ILE A 107 -4.41 1.72 -4.29
C ILE A 107 -3.79 0.69 -5.25
N ALA A 108 -2.46 0.56 -5.28
CA ALA A 108 -1.81 -0.41 -6.16
C ALA A 108 -2.19 -1.86 -5.84
N SER A 109 -2.46 -2.15 -4.56
CA SER A 109 -3.03 -3.44 -4.13
C SER A 109 -4.54 -3.47 -4.35
N LEU A 110 -5.24 -2.40 -3.96
CA LEU A 110 -6.70 -2.36 -4.02
C LEU A 110 -7.23 -2.51 -5.46
N SER A 111 -6.57 -1.90 -6.44
CA SER A 111 -6.92 -2.00 -7.87
C SER A 111 -6.90 -3.45 -8.37
N ILE A 112 -5.98 -4.28 -7.89
CA ILE A 112 -5.90 -5.70 -8.23
C ILE A 112 -7.06 -6.46 -7.58
N LEU A 113 -7.40 -6.15 -6.33
CA LEU A 113 -8.57 -6.74 -5.68
C LEU A 113 -9.88 -6.33 -6.37
N ILE A 114 -9.99 -5.08 -6.84
CA ILE A 114 -11.14 -4.61 -7.62
C ILE A 114 -11.24 -5.40 -8.94
N ALA A 115 -10.12 -5.53 -9.67
CA ALA A 115 -10.03 -6.28 -10.91
C ALA A 115 -10.21 -7.81 -10.73
N TYR A 116 -9.97 -8.32 -9.53
CA TYR A 116 -10.13 -9.74 -9.21
C TYR A 116 -11.56 -10.21 -9.47
N ARG A 117 -11.73 -11.05 -10.50
CA ARG A 117 -12.96 -11.79 -10.76
C ARG A 117 -12.86 -13.14 -10.06
N SER A 118 -13.74 -13.39 -9.08
CA SER A 118 -13.88 -14.70 -8.44
C SER A 118 -14.09 -15.78 -9.51
N LYS A 119 -13.25 -16.82 -9.50
CA LYS A 119 -13.32 -17.97 -10.43
C LYS A 119 -14.67 -18.71 -10.41
N ARG A 120 -15.59 -18.43 -9.46
CA ARG A 120 -16.92 -19.04 -9.39
C ARG A 120 -17.84 -18.76 -10.58
N ARG A 121 -17.53 -17.80 -11.47
CA ARG A 121 -18.36 -17.56 -12.66
C ARG A 121 -18.07 -18.50 -13.85
N LYS A 122 -17.14 -19.46 -13.73
CA LYS A 122 -16.82 -20.42 -14.82
C LYS A 122 -17.35 -21.85 -14.61
N GLN A 123 -18.07 -22.14 -13.52
CA GLN A 123 -18.57 -23.49 -13.23
C GLN A 123 -20.10 -23.65 -13.38
N THR A 124 -20.76 -22.70 -14.02
CA THR A 124 -22.17 -22.79 -14.44
C THR A 124 -22.29 -22.36 -15.90
N ARG A 125 -21.87 -23.23 -16.81
CA ARG A 125 -22.49 -23.43 -18.12
C ARG A 125 -22.21 -24.85 -18.57
#